data_AF-A0A935SJQ8-F1
#
_entry.id   AF-A0A935SJQ8-F1
#
_cell.length_a   1.000
_cell.length_b   1.000
_cell.length_c   1.000
_cell.angle_alpha   90.00
_cell.angle_beta   90.00
_cell.angle_gamma   90.00
#
_symmetry.space_group_name_H-M   'P 1'
#
loop_
_entity.id
_entity.type
_entity.pdbx_description
1 polymer ?
#
loop_
_entity_poly.entity_id
_entity_poly.type
_entity_poly.pdbx_seq_one_letter_code
_entity_poly.pdbx_strand_id
1 'polypeptide(L)'
;MKANKIDMKNYIQIIQSIIPDFNPEQITLPFKELHIDSIDLVTIRVEFENLIGESISDTQWLNFNSLSEIVNYCQTINNGEAPGEHINNSLTEKKKLRINMPQMAIESLSENWLFKEIGDIHWDLLCKGLNTSSLHLKDELDNRLYATFVRITISSAIALNQFIENDEIEISSGIKRFGQGMYFSDISINSLAGNLEAKLMTSFSIRNDTDNKKLVKSQPHSSQNLITEHASMPEFGNHYRLIKKGELKEIVLDKHIFPIIDSIIFETIYELNPYYDLNGVGLLYFAAYPIINNVCEAKFFNMSADKRWETSYHTMARDILYFANCNIDDRIHYVLHSYEFVGDGQVKINSSLYRDSDNTLMARVFTIKKEKVMKNAFIFGAGGHARVIASIIHKRYTNVFFRVLHINEDNSIRENTFYDEIDQYRNADIFIGIGLNTARKNIFNTLLSFQIIPANCIADNAFIASDAEIGRGVVICPGSVVGSRAKVKDNVIINTLSSVDHDCLLSDHSQVTAGVTFGGGTLVGENCFFGIKSATIPNIKVGNNSVIMAGSILYKDVPENVVVGGNPARIMKSI
;
A
#
# COMPACT_ATOMS: atom_id res chain seq x y z
N MET A 1 22.35 42.37 -26.89
CA MET A 1 22.16 42.39 -28.36
C MET A 1 20.67 42.43 -28.62
N LYS A 2 20.21 43.28 -29.55
CA LYS A 2 18.78 43.39 -29.91
C LYS A 2 18.34 42.05 -30.52
N ALA A 3 17.49 41.29 -29.82
CA ALA A 3 16.77 40.19 -30.43
C ALA A 3 15.78 40.79 -31.44
N ASN A 4 16.06 40.64 -32.73
CA ASN A 4 15.10 40.98 -33.77
C ASN A 4 13.90 40.05 -33.61
N LYS A 5 12.73 40.56 -33.21
CA LYS A 5 11.49 39.79 -33.29
C LYS A 5 11.22 39.47 -34.76
N ILE A 6 11.29 38.18 -35.11
CA ILE A 6 10.91 37.70 -36.43
C ILE A 6 9.38 37.54 -36.45
N ASP A 7 8.73 38.32 -37.29
CA ASP A 7 7.27 38.35 -37.43
C ASP A 7 6.77 37.12 -38.23
N MET A 8 5.56 36.63 -37.95
CA MET A 8 4.89 35.52 -38.65
C MET A 8 4.94 35.68 -40.17
N LYS A 9 4.91 36.94 -40.63
CA LYS A 9 5.03 37.32 -42.05
C LYS A 9 6.33 36.84 -42.71
N ASN A 10 7.45 36.77 -41.99
CA ASN A 10 8.72 36.28 -42.54
C ASN A 10 8.73 34.77 -42.76
N TYR A 11 8.17 34.00 -41.81
CA TYR A 11 8.05 32.56 -41.96
C TYR A 11 7.15 32.18 -43.14
N ILE A 12 6.04 32.91 -43.30
CA ILE A 12 5.14 32.75 -44.45
C ILE A 12 5.86 33.06 -45.77
N GLN A 13 6.68 34.12 -45.83
CA GLN A 13 7.45 34.45 -47.04
C GLN A 13 8.47 33.37 -47.39
N ILE A 14 9.13 32.76 -46.40
CA ILE A 14 10.06 31.64 -46.63
C ILE A 14 9.29 30.43 -47.17
N ILE A 15 8.17 30.07 -46.54
CA ILE A 15 7.32 28.98 -47.02
C ILE A 15 6.87 29.24 -48.46
N GLN A 16 6.42 30.46 -48.77
CA GLN A 16 5.99 30.83 -50.12
C GLN A 16 7.13 30.90 -51.14
N SER A 17 8.39 31.05 -50.70
CA SER A 17 9.55 30.97 -51.60
C SER A 17 9.88 29.54 -52.03
N ILE A 18 9.52 28.56 -51.20
CA ILE A 18 9.72 27.12 -51.44
C ILE A 18 8.48 26.54 -52.14
N ILE A 19 7.29 26.98 -51.71
CA ILE A 19 5.98 26.54 -52.20
C ILE A 19 5.21 27.78 -52.70
N PRO A 20 5.39 28.19 -53.97
CA PRO A 20 4.86 29.45 -54.51
C PRO A 20 3.34 29.64 -54.36
N ASP A 21 2.58 28.56 -54.44
CA ASP A 21 1.11 28.59 -54.39
C ASP A 21 0.54 28.41 -52.96
N PHE A 22 1.39 28.42 -51.92
CA PHE A 22 0.95 28.21 -50.54
C PHE A 22 0.03 29.33 -50.02
N ASN A 23 -1.18 28.97 -49.60
CA ASN A 23 -2.13 29.88 -48.95
C ASN A 23 -1.88 29.92 -47.43
N PRO A 24 -1.56 31.09 -46.84
CA PRO A 24 -1.31 31.23 -45.40
C PRO A 24 -2.46 30.78 -44.50
N GLU A 25 -3.71 30.81 -44.98
CA GLU A 25 -4.87 30.32 -44.20
C GLU A 25 -4.83 28.80 -43.94
N GLN A 26 -4.01 28.07 -44.70
CA GLN A 26 -3.86 26.62 -44.60
C GLN A 26 -2.71 26.17 -43.69
N ILE A 27 -1.97 27.09 -43.06
CA ILE A 27 -0.76 26.78 -42.28
C ILE A 27 -0.96 25.79 -41.13
N THR A 28 -2.20 25.67 -40.63
CA THR A 28 -2.57 24.75 -39.55
C THR A 28 -2.99 23.37 -40.04
N LEU A 29 -3.20 23.19 -41.35
CA LEU A 29 -3.59 21.90 -41.92
C LEU A 29 -2.43 20.89 -41.81
N PRO A 30 -2.74 19.59 -41.65
CA PRO A 30 -1.72 18.54 -41.65
C PRO A 30 -0.93 18.48 -42.96
N PHE A 31 0.36 18.10 -42.93
CA PHE A 31 1.20 18.00 -44.14
C PHE A 31 0.59 17.15 -45.24
N LYS A 32 -0.12 16.08 -44.86
CA LYS A 32 -0.81 15.16 -45.78
C LYS A 32 -1.92 15.83 -46.60
N GLU A 33 -2.50 16.91 -46.08
CA GLU A 33 -3.59 17.68 -46.72
C GLU A 33 -3.05 18.88 -47.52
N LEU A 34 -1.82 19.30 -47.25
CA LEU A 34 -1.16 20.43 -47.93
C LEU A 34 -0.48 20.04 -49.25
N HIS A 35 -0.51 18.75 -49.63
CA HIS A 35 0.18 18.21 -50.82
C HIS A 35 1.67 18.60 -50.92
N ILE A 36 2.33 18.81 -49.77
CA ILE A 36 3.75 19.17 -49.67
C ILE A 36 4.57 17.90 -49.82
N ASP A 37 5.59 17.92 -50.69
CA ASP A 37 6.45 16.76 -50.86
C ASP A 37 7.56 16.70 -49.80
N SER A 38 8.27 15.57 -49.73
CA SER A 38 9.35 15.38 -48.76
C SER A 38 10.56 16.30 -48.99
N ILE A 39 10.76 16.77 -50.22
CA ILE A 39 11.87 17.67 -50.59
C ILE A 39 11.55 19.09 -50.10
N ASP A 40 10.30 19.53 -50.23
CA ASP A 40 9.84 20.80 -49.72
C ASP A 40 10.00 20.88 -48.20
N LEU A 41 9.59 19.83 -47.46
CA LEU A 41 9.75 19.78 -46.00
C LEU A 41 11.22 19.81 -45.56
N VAL A 42 12.11 19.11 -46.26
CA VAL A 42 13.56 19.16 -45.99
C VAL A 42 14.09 20.56 -46.27
N THR A 43 13.65 21.21 -47.34
CA THR A 43 14.06 22.57 -47.69
C THR A 43 13.57 23.57 -46.63
N ILE A 44 12.32 23.44 -46.17
CA ILE A 44 11.74 24.26 -45.10
C ILE A 44 12.53 24.07 -43.80
N ARG A 45 12.93 22.83 -43.46
CA ARG A 45 13.78 22.55 -42.29
C ARG A 45 15.06 23.37 -42.33
N VAL A 46 15.79 23.29 -43.45
CA VAL A 46 17.09 23.95 -43.61
C VAL A 46 16.94 25.47 -43.49
N GLU A 47 15.95 26.05 -44.15
CA GLU A 47 15.71 27.50 -44.08
C GLU A 47 15.30 27.95 -42.67
N PHE A 48 14.50 27.15 -41.95
CA PHE A 48 14.06 27.48 -40.60
C PHE A 48 15.17 27.32 -39.56
N GLU A 49 16.01 26.28 -39.68
CA GLU A 49 17.23 26.09 -38.88
C GLU A 49 18.22 27.24 -39.09
N ASN A 50 18.43 27.66 -40.34
CA ASN A 50 19.24 28.84 -40.66
C ASN A 50 18.69 30.12 -40.03
N LEU A 51 17.36 30.25 -39.96
CA LEU A 51 16.69 31.41 -39.39
C LEU A 51 16.83 31.50 -37.87
N ILE A 52 16.78 30.37 -37.16
CA ILE A 52 16.91 30.31 -35.69
C ILE A 52 18.36 30.12 -35.22
N GLY A 53 19.28 29.76 -36.12
CA GLY A 53 20.70 29.57 -35.81
C GLY A 53 21.02 28.29 -35.05
N GLU A 54 20.08 27.35 -34.96
CA GLU A 54 20.21 26.06 -34.27
C GLU A 54 19.56 24.93 -35.08
N SER A 55 20.05 23.70 -34.92
CA SER A 55 19.46 22.52 -35.58
C SER A 55 18.25 22.00 -34.80
N ILE A 56 17.19 21.63 -35.52
CA ILE A 56 16.03 20.96 -34.94
C ILE A 56 16.37 19.47 -34.86
N SER A 57 16.21 18.83 -33.70
CA SER A 57 16.49 17.39 -33.57
C SER A 57 15.55 16.55 -34.46
N ASP A 58 16.01 15.41 -34.98
CA ASP A 58 15.18 14.53 -35.81
C ASP A 58 13.92 14.06 -35.09
N THR A 59 14.01 13.79 -33.78
CA THR A 59 12.87 13.41 -32.96
C THR A 59 11.82 14.52 -32.91
N GLN A 60 12.24 15.77 -32.73
CA GLN A 60 11.34 16.92 -32.73
C GLN A 60 10.76 17.18 -34.13
N TRP A 61 11.59 17.07 -35.16
CA TRP A 61 11.20 17.28 -36.56
C TRP A 61 10.11 16.30 -37.00
N LEU A 62 10.25 15.01 -36.65
CA LEU A 62 9.29 13.96 -36.97
C LEU A 62 7.96 14.08 -36.20
N ASN A 63 7.91 14.87 -35.12
CA ASN A 63 6.70 15.07 -34.32
C ASN A 63 5.81 16.20 -34.85
N PHE A 64 6.30 17.06 -35.74
CA PHE A 64 5.49 18.09 -36.35
C PHE A 64 4.50 17.47 -37.35
N ASN A 65 3.26 17.95 -37.32
CA ASN A 65 2.20 17.52 -38.21
C ASN A 65 1.72 18.63 -39.14
N SER A 66 2.02 19.91 -38.83
CA SER A 66 1.67 21.07 -39.66
C SER A 66 2.80 22.11 -39.71
N LEU A 67 2.76 22.99 -40.72
CA LEU A 67 3.72 24.11 -40.84
C LEU A 67 3.60 25.08 -39.64
N SER A 68 2.41 25.23 -39.08
CA SER A 68 2.17 26.11 -37.92
C SER A 68 2.93 25.65 -36.67
N GLU A 69 3.07 24.34 -36.45
CA GLU A 69 3.80 23.79 -35.31
C GLU A 69 5.31 24.05 -35.43
N ILE A 70 5.85 23.93 -36.65
CA ILE A 70 7.25 24.27 -36.93
C ILE A 70 7.49 25.76 -36.69
N VAL A 71 6.62 26.63 -37.21
CA VAL A 71 6.74 28.09 -37.03
C VAL A 71 6.67 28.46 -35.55
N ASN A 72 5.72 27.91 -34.79
CA ASN A 72 5.59 28.17 -33.36
C ASN A 72 6.85 27.72 -32.60
N TYR A 73 7.39 26.54 -32.91
CA TYR A 73 8.64 26.06 -32.32
C TYR A 73 9.80 27.03 -32.59
N CYS A 74 9.99 27.45 -33.84
CA CYS A 74 11.04 28.41 -34.20
C CYS A 74 10.84 29.79 -33.55
N GLN A 75 9.59 30.22 -33.34
CA GLN A 75 9.29 31.46 -32.62
C GLN A 75 9.63 31.38 -31.13
N THR A 76 9.42 30.23 -30.48
CA THR A 76 9.80 30.03 -29.07
C THR A 76 11.31 30.15 -28.86
N ILE A 77 12.10 29.53 -29.76
CA ILE A 77 13.58 29.63 -29.74
C ILE A 77 14.04 31.08 -29.94
N ASN A 78 13.49 31.79 -30.93
CA ASN A 78 13.85 33.17 -31.20
C ASN A 78 13.46 34.15 -30.07
N ASN A 79 12.44 33.82 -29.27
CA ASN A 79 12.03 34.62 -28.12
C ASN A 79 12.87 34.33 -26.86
N GLY A 80 13.85 33.41 -26.92
CA GLY A 80 14.70 33.04 -25.79
C GLY A 80 13.95 32.24 -24.72
N GLU A 81 12.80 31.66 -25.08
CA GLU A 81 12.07 30.72 -24.25
C GLU A 81 12.67 29.33 -24.49
N ALA A 82 13.01 28.61 -23.42
CA ALA A 82 13.46 27.22 -23.56
C ALA A 82 12.34 26.45 -24.28
N PRO A 83 12.63 25.73 -25.38
CA PRO A 83 11.60 25.00 -26.09
C PRO A 83 11.01 24.00 -25.11
N GLY A 84 9.76 24.23 -24.71
CA GLY A 84 9.03 23.24 -23.93
C GLY A 84 9.02 21.98 -24.77
N GLU A 85 9.64 20.91 -24.26
CA GLU A 85 9.31 19.56 -24.71
C GLU A 85 7.79 19.53 -24.85
N HIS A 86 7.27 19.19 -26.03
CA HIS A 86 5.83 18.98 -26.20
C HIS A 86 5.37 18.18 -25.00
N ILE A 87 4.52 18.80 -24.18
CA ILE A 87 4.04 18.25 -22.93
C ILE A 87 3.37 16.93 -23.28
N ASN A 88 4.13 15.85 -23.10
CA ASN A 88 3.68 14.48 -23.11
C ASN A 88 2.83 14.33 -21.85
N ASN A 89 1.59 14.82 -21.88
CA ASN A 89 0.63 14.49 -20.84
C ASN A 89 0.23 13.03 -21.04
N SER A 90 1.10 12.10 -20.59
CA SER A 90 0.65 10.76 -20.26
C SER A 90 -0.53 10.94 -19.30
N LEU A 91 -1.66 10.35 -19.65
CA LEU A 91 -2.83 10.40 -18.79
C LEU A 91 -2.47 9.79 -17.44
N THR A 92 -2.45 10.64 -16.41
CA THR A 92 -2.00 10.29 -15.06
C THR A 92 -3.06 10.67 -14.04
N GLU A 93 -3.08 9.92 -12.94
CA GLU A 93 -3.99 10.15 -11.82
C GLU A 93 -3.26 10.03 -10.50
N LYS A 94 -3.77 10.77 -9.51
CA LYS A 94 -3.33 10.68 -8.12
C LYS A 94 -4.53 10.53 -7.21
N LYS A 95 -4.45 9.60 -6.27
CA LYS A 95 -5.50 9.30 -5.29
C LYS A 95 -4.86 9.10 -3.92
N LYS A 96 -5.46 9.67 -2.89
CA LYS A 96 -5.12 9.38 -1.49
C LYS A 96 -6.21 8.52 -0.87
N LEU A 97 -5.80 7.51 -0.11
CA LEU A 97 -6.71 6.57 0.53
C LEU A 97 -6.17 6.21 1.92
N ARG A 98 -7.07 5.99 2.87
CA ARG A 98 -6.75 5.38 4.17
C ARG A 98 -7.17 3.91 4.12
N ILE A 99 -6.26 3.00 4.42
CA ILE A 99 -6.53 1.58 4.53
C ILE A 99 -7.44 1.38 5.76
N ASN A 100 -8.61 0.78 5.58
CA ASN A 100 -9.51 0.44 6.67
C ASN A 100 -9.79 -1.07 6.67
N MET A 101 -10.55 -1.57 7.63
CA MET A 101 -10.91 -2.99 7.71
C MET A 101 -11.37 -3.65 6.38
N PRO A 102 -12.16 -3.01 5.50
CA PRO A 102 -12.54 -3.62 4.21
C PRO A 102 -11.38 -3.89 3.25
N GLN A 103 -10.26 -3.19 3.40
CA GLN A 103 -9.04 -3.37 2.61
C GLN A 103 -8.10 -4.42 3.22
N MET A 104 -8.38 -4.88 4.45
CA MET A 104 -7.55 -5.84 5.17
C MET A 104 -7.98 -7.29 4.86
N ALA A 105 -7.00 -8.18 4.93
CA ALA A 105 -7.15 -9.64 4.98
C ALA A 105 -6.51 -10.15 6.29
N ILE A 106 -6.29 -11.47 6.39
CA ILE A 106 -5.68 -12.09 7.56
C ILE A 106 -4.29 -11.47 7.81
N GLU A 107 -4.24 -10.55 8.77
CA GLU A 107 -3.03 -9.85 9.22
C GLU A 107 -2.26 -9.14 8.09
N SER A 108 -2.92 -8.73 7.00
CA SER A 108 -2.26 -8.07 5.86
C SER A 108 -3.18 -7.21 5.03
N LEU A 109 -2.61 -6.40 4.13
CA LEU A 109 -3.37 -5.83 3.01
C LEU A 109 -3.96 -6.96 2.16
N SER A 110 -5.23 -6.82 1.77
CA SER A 110 -5.93 -7.82 0.98
C SER A 110 -5.45 -7.79 -0.47
N GLU A 111 -4.82 -8.88 -0.94
CA GLU A 111 -4.48 -9.04 -2.36
C GLU A 111 -5.73 -8.95 -3.25
N ASN A 112 -6.88 -9.46 -2.81
CA ASN A 112 -8.12 -9.40 -3.58
C ASN A 112 -8.56 -7.94 -3.81
N TRP A 113 -8.59 -7.15 -2.73
CA TRP A 113 -8.89 -5.72 -2.84
C TRP A 113 -7.83 -5.00 -3.66
N LEU A 114 -6.54 -5.24 -3.42
CA LEU A 114 -5.45 -4.59 -4.13
C LEU A 114 -5.58 -4.82 -5.65
N PHE A 115 -5.79 -6.06 -6.09
CA PHE A 115 -5.98 -6.39 -7.51
C PHE A 115 -7.23 -5.71 -8.09
N LYS A 116 -8.34 -5.67 -7.35
CA LYS A 116 -9.55 -4.95 -7.74
C LYS A 116 -9.28 -3.45 -7.94
N GLU A 117 -8.60 -2.83 -6.97
CA GLU A 117 -8.30 -1.40 -6.97
C GLU A 117 -7.37 -1.01 -8.13
N ILE A 118 -6.26 -1.73 -8.34
CA ILE A 118 -5.34 -1.45 -9.46
C ILE A 118 -6.00 -1.72 -10.83
N GLY A 119 -6.91 -2.70 -10.89
CA GLY A 119 -7.68 -2.99 -12.10
C GLY A 119 -8.71 -1.92 -12.40
N ASP A 120 -9.40 -1.40 -11.39
CA ASP A 120 -10.36 -0.29 -11.51
C ASP A 120 -9.66 0.98 -11.99
N ILE A 121 -8.53 1.35 -11.38
CA ILE A 121 -7.68 2.47 -11.82
C ILE A 121 -7.26 2.30 -13.29
N HIS A 122 -6.85 1.10 -13.69
CA HIS A 122 -6.49 0.82 -15.09
C HIS A 122 -7.69 1.04 -16.03
N TRP A 123 -8.87 0.56 -15.67
CA TRP A 123 -10.10 0.73 -16.46
C TRP A 123 -10.51 2.19 -16.55
N ASP A 124 -10.41 2.95 -15.46
CA ASP A 124 -10.73 4.39 -15.43
C ASP A 124 -9.81 5.19 -16.35
N LEU A 125 -8.49 4.97 -16.26
CA LEU A 125 -7.51 5.58 -17.15
C LEU A 125 -7.78 5.21 -18.62
N LEU A 126 -8.09 3.95 -18.88
CA LEU A 126 -8.42 3.47 -20.23
C LEU A 126 -9.69 4.14 -20.78
N CYS A 127 -10.75 4.24 -19.98
CA CYS A 127 -12.02 4.88 -20.35
C CYS A 127 -11.85 6.39 -20.59
N LYS A 128 -11.13 7.09 -19.69
CA LYS A 128 -10.79 8.51 -19.85
C LYS A 128 -9.97 8.74 -21.11
N GLY A 129 -8.98 7.89 -21.37
CA GLY A 129 -8.11 8.01 -22.53
C GLY A 129 -8.80 7.71 -23.87
N LEU A 130 -9.76 6.78 -23.88
CA LEU A 130 -10.60 6.48 -25.05
C LEU A 130 -11.84 7.38 -25.17
N ASN A 131 -12.02 8.30 -24.22
CA ASN A 131 -13.16 9.20 -24.11
C ASN A 131 -14.52 8.47 -24.22
N THR A 132 -14.64 7.33 -23.55
CA THR A 132 -15.87 6.54 -23.51
C THR A 132 -16.00 5.80 -22.18
N SER A 133 -17.21 5.45 -21.79
CA SER A 133 -17.43 4.61 -20.61
C SER A 133 -17.23 3.13 -20.95
N SER A 134 -16.90 2.32 -19.93
CA SER A 134 -16.71 0.86 -20.07
C SER A 134 -17.85 0.12 -20.78
N LEU A 135 -19.12 0.55 -20.59
CA LEU A 135 -20.29 -0.06 -21.22
C LEU A 135 -20.35 0.18 -22.74
N HIS A 136 -19.80 1.30 -23.20
CA HIS A 136 -19.88 1.78 -24.58
C HIS A 136 -18.58 1.54 -25.37
N LEU A 137 -17.64 0.76 -24.82
CA LEU A 137 -16.46 0.31 -25.55
C LEU A 137 -16.89 -0.69 -26.63
N LYS A 138 -16.67 -0.33 -27.89
CA LYS A 138 -17.06 -1.13 -29.05
C LYS A 138 -15.97 -1.14 -30.14
N ASP A 139 -16.02 -2.14 -31.00
CA ASP A 139 -15.21 -2.19 -32.22
C ASP A 139 -15.92 -1.53 -33.43
N GLU A 140 -15.29 -1.59 -34.61
CA GLU A 140 -15.81 -0.98 -35.84
C GLU A 140 -17.14 -1.61 -36.30
N LEU A 141 -17.45 -2.80 -35.82
CA LEU A 141 -18.67 -3.55 -36.14
C LEU A 141 -19.74 -3.42 -35.04
N ASP A 142 -19.56 -2.47 -34.11
CA ASP A 142 -20.46 -2.19 -32.98
C ASP A 142 -20.53 -3.34 -31.93
N ASN A 143 -19.58 -4.28 -31.94
CA ASN A 143 -19.50 -5.33 -30.93
C ASN A 143 -18.96 -4.77 -29.61
N ARG A 144 -19.58 -5.14 -28.49
CA ARG A 144 -19.09 -4.77 -27.15
C ARG A 144 -17.72 -5.37 -26.87
N LEU A 145 -16.82 -4.54 -26.37
CA LEU A 145 -15.47 -4.92 -26.01
C LEU A 145 -15.25 -4.96 -24.50
N TYR A 146 -14.40 -5.90 -24.09
CA TYR A 146 -13.92 -6.02 -22.72
C TYR A 146 -12.40 -5.88 -22.72
N ALA A 147 -11.87 -4.98 -21.89
CA ALA A 147 -10.43 -4.94 -21.63
C ALA A 147 -10.05 -6.16 -20.79
N THR A 148 -9.49 -7.16 -21.46
CA THR A 148 -9.03 -8.40 -20.84
C THR A 148 -7.61 -8.22 -20.33
N PHE A 149 -7.40 -8.48 -19.03
CA PHE A 149 -6.07 -8.51 -18.45
C PHE A 149 -5.26 -9.66 -19.03
N VAL A 150 -4.03 -9.34 -19.42
CA VAL A 150 -3.10 -10.25 -20.09
C VAL A 150 -1.89 -10.52 -19.20
N ARG A 151 -1.40 -9.51 -18.49
CA ARG A 151 -0.35 -9.66 -17.48
C ARG A 151 -0.52 -8.63 -16.38
N ILE A 152 -0.35 -9.05 -15.13
CA ILE A 152 -0.33 -8.15 -13.98
C ILE A 152 0.86 -8.52 -13.10
N THR A 153 1.70 -7.53 -12.79
CA THR A 153 2.72 -7.65 -11.76
C THR A 153 2.42 -6.74 -10.59
N ILE A 154 2.68 -7.21 -9.38
CA ILE A 154 2.86 -6.38 -8.19
C ILE A 154 4.24 -6.66 -7.59
N SER A 155 4.91 -5.63 -7.08
CA SER A 155 6.18 -5.75 -6.37
C SER A 155 6.22 -4.74 -5.24
N SER A 156 6.45 -5.18 -4.03
CA SER A 156 6.44 -4.34 -2.83
C SER A 156 7.76 -4.46 -2.09
N ALA A 157 8.32 -3.32 -1.66
CA ALA A 157 9.55 -3.30 -0.88
C ALA A 157 9.38 -3.98 0.49
N ILE A 158 8.15 -4.04 0.99
CA ILE A 158 7.75 -4.71 2.22
C ILE A 158 6.69 -5.77 1.93
N ALA A 159 6.59 -6.79 2.77
CA ALA A 159 5.52 -7.78 2.66
C ALA A 159 4.15 -7.16 2.97
N LEU A 160 3.09 -7.68 2.35
CA LEU A 160 1.74 -7.10 2.48
C LEU A 160 1.22 -7.06 3.93
N ASN A 161 1.76 -7.86 4.85
CA ASN A 161 1.42 -7.82 6.28
C ASN A 161 1.99 -6.63 7.05
N GLN A 162 2.86 -5.83 6.43
CA GLN A 162 3.39 -4.62 7.05
C GLN A 162 2.53 -3.39 6.79
N PHE A 163 1.56 -3.47 5.86
CA PHE A 163 0.49 -2.49 5.75
C PHE A 163 -0.57 -2.81 6.80
N ILE A 164 -0.92 -1.84 7.64
CA ILE A 164 -1.85 -2.01 8.75
C ILE A 164 -3.10 -1.15 8.58
N GLU A 165 -4.12 -1.47 9.37
CA GLU A 165 -5.33 -0.64 9.43
C GLU A 165 -4.96 0.79 9.83
N ASN A 166 -5.56 1.75 9.14
CA ASN A 166 -5.37 3.20 9.25
C ASN A 166 -4.11 3.77 8.60
N ASP A 167 -3.31 2.96 7.92
CA ASP A 167 -2.23 3.48 7.08
C ASP A 167 -2.79 4.40 5.99
N GLU A 168 -2.13 5.55 5.80
CA GLU A 168 -2.39 6.43 4.67
C GLU A 168 -1.53 6.01 3.48
N ILE A 169 -2.16 5.86 2.32
CA ILE A 169 -1.50 5.54 1.06
C ILE A 169 -1.77 6.61 0.01
N GLU A 170 -0.74 6.93 -0.76
CA GLU A 170 -0.81 7.77 -1.95
C GLU A 170 -0.55 6.94 -3.20
N ILE A 171 -1.54 6.89 -4.07
CA ILE A 171 -1.53 6.15 -5.32
C ILE A 171 -1.27 7.15 -6.45
N SER A 172 -0.28 6.87 -7.28
CA SER A 172 0.02 7.58 -8.52
C SER A 172 0.00 6.58 -9.67
N SER A 173 -0.68 6.89 -10.76
CA SER A 173 -0.87 5.97 -11.89
C SER A 173 -0.76 6.66 -13.23
N GLY A 174 -0.31 5.95 -14.25
CA GLY A 174 -0.30 6.39 -15.63
C GLY A 174 -0.64 5.27 -16.61
N ILE A 175 -1.11 5.63 -17.81
CA ILE A 175 -1.41 4.68 -18.89
C ILE A 175 -0.74 5.07 -20.22
N LYS A 176 -0.29 4.07 -20.96
CA LYS A 176 0.21 4.17 -22.33
C LYS A 176 -0.35 3.04 -23.18
N ARG A 177 -0.23 3.15 -24.51
CA ARG A 177 -0.66 2.12 -25.46
C ARG A 177 0.46 1.68 -26.39
N PHE A 178 0.32 0.53 -27.01
CA PHE A 178 1.12 0.13 -28.17
C PHE A 178 0.20 -0.36 -29.28
N GLY A 179 0.26 0.30 -30.44
CA GLY A 179 -0.76 0.14 -31.47
C GLY A 179 -2.14 0.52 -30.94
N GLN A 180 -3.16 -0.06 -31.56
CA GLN A 180 -4.56 0.22 -31.22
C GLN A 180 -5.14 -0.77 -30.18
N GLY A 181 -4.47 -1.90 -29.94
CA GLY A 181 -5.04 -3.05 -29.21
C GLY A 181 -4.45 -3.37 -27.84
N MET A 182 -3.35 -2.74 -27.42
CA MET A 182 -2.68 -3.06 -26.15
C MET A 182 -2.43 -1.82 -25.31
N TYR A 183 -2.72 -1.94 -24.02
CA TYR A 183 -2.67 -0.84 -23.06
C TYR A 183 -1.89 -1.27 -21.82
N PHE A 184 -1.07 -0.36 -21.30
CA PHE A 184 -0.09 -0.60 -20.24
C PHE A 184 -0.27 0.46 -19.17
N SER A 185 -0.44 0.04 -17.92
CA SER A 185 -0.44 0.95 -16.77
C SER A 185 0.71 0.66 -15.85
N ASP A 186 1.30 1.72 -15.33
CA ASP A 186 2.21 1.70 -14.19
C ASP A 186 1.50 2.41 -13.03
N ILE A 187 1.46 1.76 -11.86
CA ILE A 187 0.82 2.26 -10.65
C ILE A 187 1.81 2.16 -9.50
N SER A 188 2.01 3.25 -8.78
CA SER A 188 2.84 3.33 -7.57
C SER A 188 1.94 3.67 -6.39
N ILE A 189 2.04 2.87 -5.32
CA ILE A 189 1.34 3.05 -4.06
C ILE A 189 2.41 3.28 -2.99
N ASN A 190 2.40 4.47 -2.38
CA ASN A 190 3.37 4.87 -1.36
C ASN A 190 2.68 4.97 0.00
N SER A 191 3.26 4.35 1.02
CA SER A 191 2.87 4.51 2.42
C SER A 191 4.08 4.86 3.28
N LEU A 192 3.85 5.16 4.56
CA LEU A 192 4.95 5.30 5.53
C LEU A 192 5.70 3.98 5.75
N ALA A 193 5.02 2.83 5.59
CA ALA A 193 5.60 1.51 5.79
C ALA A 193 6.47 1.07 4.61
N GLY A 194 6.13 1.48 3.39
CA GLY A 194 6.91 1.19 2.19
C GLY A 194 6.17 1.48 0.89
N ASN A 195 6.84 1.22 -0.23
CA ASN A 195 6.29 1.39 -1.58
C ASN A 195 5.90 0.05 -2.21
N LEU A 196 4.81 0.08 -2.98
CA LEU A 196 4.32 -1.00 -3.81
C LEU A 196 4.14 -0.49 -5.24
N GLU A 197 4.64 -1.24 -6.20
CA GLU A 197 4.48 -0.96 -7.63
C GLU A 197 3.63 -2.05 -8.29
N ALA A 198 2.80 -1.64 -9.23
CA ALA A 198 2.03 -2.55 -10.06
C ALA A 198 2.14 -2.18 -11.54
N LYS A 199 2.23 -3.20 -12.41
CA LYS A 199 2.16 -3.04 -13.87
C LYS A 199 1.05 -3.90 -14.42
N LEU A 200 0.24 -3.34 -15.30
CA LEU A 200 -0.91 -4.01 -15.88
C LEU A 200 -0.84 -3.92 -17.40
N MET A 201 -1.13 -5.02 -18.08
CA MET A 201 -1.28 -5.07 -19.52
C MET A 201 -2.65 -5.63 -19.87
N THR A 202 -3.43 -4.89 -20.67
CA THR A 202 -4.70 -5.36 -21.22
C THR A 202 -4.67 -5.42 -22.75
N SER A 203 -5.57 -6.23 -23.28
CA SER A 203 -5.97 -6.22 -24.69
C SER A 203 -7.48 -6.34 -24.78
N PHE A 204 -8.07 -5.97 -25.90
CA PHE A 204 -9.52 -6.04 -26.06
C PHE A 204 -9.99 -7.39 -26.60
N SER A 205 -11.12 -7.85 -26.07
CA SER A 205 -11.80 -9.03 -26.55
C SER A 205 -13.31 -8.84 -26.62
N ILE A 206 -13.91 -9.49 -27.61
CA ILE A 206 -15.34 -9.72 -27.74
C ILE A 206 -15.67 -11.00 -26.98
N ARG A 207 -16.80 -10.97 -26.27
CA ARG A 207 -17.36 -12.12 -25.59
C ARG A 207 -18.65 -12.53 -26.27
N ASN A 208 -18.77 -13.82 -26.58
CA ASN A 208 -20.03 -14.41 -27.00
C ASN A 208 -20.79 -14.82 -25.72
N ASP A 209 -22.08 -14.47 -25.62
CA ASP A 209 -22.86 -14.52 -24.36
C ASP A 209 -22.90 -15.89 -23.67
N THR A 210 -22.53 -16.97 -24.35
CA THR A 210 -22.67 -18.36 -23.87
C THR A 210 -21.36 -19.12 -23.70
N ASP A 211 -20.21 -18.59 -24.16
CA ASP A 211 -18.93 -19.33 -24.12
C ASP A 211 -17.75 -18.43 -23.72
N ASN A 212 -17.30 -18.58 -22.48
CA ASN A 212 -16.14 -17.87 -21.96
C ASN A 212 -14.82 -18.52 -22.38
N LYS A 213 -14.84 -19.71 -23.00
CA LYS A 213 -13.63 -20.44 -23.37
C LYS A 213 -12.90 -19.80 -24.56
N LYS A 214 -13.62 -19.07 -25.41
CA LYS A 214 -13.13 -18.53 -26.68
C LYS A 214 -13.43 -17.04 -26.82
N LEU A 215 -12.65 -16.22 -26.12
CA LEU A 215 -12.66 -14.77 -26.29
C LEU A 215 -11.98 -14.39 -27.60
N VAL A 216 -12.69 -13.65 -28.46
CA VAL A 216 -12.17 -13.19 -29.77
C VAL A 216 -11.44 -11.88 -29.58
N LYS A 217 -10.21 -11.75 -30.06
CA LYS A 217 -9.46 -10.48 -29.97
C LYS A 217 -10.01 -9.46 -30.95
N SER A 218 -10.18 -8.23 -30.49
CA SER A 218 -10.62 -7.09 -31.29
C SER A 218 -9.98 -5.80 -30.74
N GLN A 219 -10.32 -4.64 -31.30
CA GLN A 219 -9.72 -3.35 -30.96
C GLN A 219 -10.81 -2.27 -30.88
N PRO A 220 -10.67 -1.28 -29.99
CA PRO A 220 -11.65 -0.24 -29.81
C PRO A 220 -11.66 0.67 -31.04
N HIS A 221 -12.85 0.90 -31.59
CA HIS A 221 -13.04 1.96 -32.55
C HIS A 221 -13.27 3.26 -31.79
N SER A 222 -12.29 4.16 -31.82
CA SER A 222 -12.43 5.49 -31.25
C SER A 222 -11.88 6.53 -32.19
N SER A 223 -12.66 7.60 -32.39
CA SER A 223 -12.25 8.78 -33.15
C SER A 223 -11.19 9.61 -32.42
N GLN A 224 -11.03 9.42 -31.10
CA GLN A 224 -10.04 10.12 -30.27
C GLN A 224 -9.45 9.18 -29.21
N ASN A 225 -8.14 8.94 -29.29
CA ASN A 225 -7.39 8.20 -28.27
C ASN A 225 -6.33 9.12 -27.68
N LEU A 226 -6.59 9.60 -26.46
CA LEU A 226 -5.70 10.50 -25.71
C LEU A 226 -4.55 9.77 -25.02
N ILE A 227 -4.50 8.44 -25.13
CA ILE A 227 -3.45 7.62 -24.52
C ILE A 227 -2.21 7.67 -25.41
N THR A 228 -1.11 8.14 -24.83
CA THR A 228 0.19 8.22 -25.50
C THR A 228 0.66 6.83 -25.94
N GLU A 229 1.16 6.76 -27.17
CA GLU A 229 1.69 5.53 -27.75
C GLU A 229 3.17 5.34 -27.42
N HIS A 230 3.56 4.12 -27.08
CA HIS A 230 4.96 3.73 -27.03
C HIS A 230 5.52 3.64 -28.45
N ALA A 231 6.70 4.22 -28.66
CA ALA A 231 7.42 4.11 -29.93
C ALA A 231 7.78 2.66 -30.31
N SER A 232 7.95 1.79 -29.31
CA SER A 232 8.25 0.37 -29.48
C SER A 232 7.54 -0.47 -28.42
N MET A 233 7.42 -1.78 -28.65
CA MET A 233 6.80 -2.70 -27.70
C MET A 233 7.55 -2.66 -26.35
N PRO A 234 6.89 -2.33 -25.23
CA PRO A 234 7.53 -2.37 -23.92
C PRO A 234 8.05 -3.78 -23.59
N GLU A 235 9.18 -3.86 -22.89
CA GLU A 235 9.78 -5.13 -22.44
C GLU A 235 8.76 -6.02 -21.70
N PHE A 236 7.92 -5.40 -20.86
CA PHE A 236 6.83 -6.08 -20.14
C PHE A 236 5.86 -6.84 -21.07
N GLY A 237 5.48 -6.24 -22.20
CA GLY A 237 4.63 -6.87 -23.20
C GLY A 237 5.39 -7.86 -24.09
N ASN A 238 6.64 -7.55 -24.43
CA ASN A 238 7.47 -8.43 -25.26
C ASN A 238 7.77 -9.76 -24.54
N HIS A 239 8.12 -9.72 -23.26
CA HIS A 239 8.33 -10.92 -22.44
C HIS A 239 7.11 -11.83 -22.42
N TYR A 240 5.90 -11.28 -22.25
CA TYR A 240 4.67 -12.07 -22.33
C TYR A 240 4.54 -12.80 -23.67
N ARG A 241 4.81 -12.11 -24.79
CA ARG A 241 4.74 -12.70 -26.14
C ARG A 241 5.75 -13.83 -26.32
N LEU A 242 6.99 -13.65 -25.87
CA LEU A 242 8.04 -14.66 -25.97
C LEU A 242 7.74 -15.88 -25.09
N ILE A 243 7.24 -15.67 -23.87
CA ILE A 243 6.80 -16.75 -22.97
C ILE A 243 5.65 -17.54 -23.60
N LYS A 244 4.64 -16.84 -24.14
CA LYS A 244 3.50 -17.49 -24.80
C LYS A 244 3.91 -18.34 -26.00
N LYS A 245 4.98 -17.96 -26.71
CA LYS A 245 5.57 -18.74 -27.82
C LYS A 245 6.55 -19.82 -27.36
N GLY A 246 6.88 -19.88 -26.07
CA GLY A 246 7.89 -20.79 -25.52
C GLY A 246 9.34 -20.42 -25.86
N GLU A 247 9.59 -19.19 -26.34
CA GLU A 247 10.91 -18.68 -26.73
C GLU A 247 11.71 -18.14 -25.53
N LEU A 248 11.02 -17.59 -24.51
CA LEU A 248 11.64 -17.18 -23.26
C LEU A 248 11.45 -18.28 -22.20
N LYS A 249 12.54 -18.68 -21.53
CA LYS A 249 12.57 -19.80 -20.58
C LYS A 249 12.64 -19.38 -19.12
N GLU A 250 12.71 -18.09 -18.84
CA GLU A 250 12.80 -17.55 -17.48
C GLU A 250 12.11 -16.20 -17.38
N ILE A 251 11.78 -15.81 -16.16
CA ILE A 251 11.23 -14.50 -15.83
C ILE A 251 11.94 -13.94 -14.59
N VAL A 252 12.14 -12.63 -14.56
CA VAL A 252 12.73 -11.95 -13.40
C VAL A 252 11.63 -11.22 -12.66
N LEU A 253 11.51 -11.49 -11.36
CA LEU A 253 10.57 -10.84 -10.45
C LEU A 253 11.30 -10.47 -9.16
N ASP A 254 11.25 -9.20 -8.77
CA ASP A 254 11.91 -8.64 -7.58
C ASP A 254 13.36 -9.15 -7.40
N LYS A 255 14.18 -9.04 -8.46
CA LYS A 255 15.59 -9.48 -8.55
C LYS A 255 15.82 -11.00 -8.54
N HIS A 256 14.76 -11.81 -8.45
CA HIS A 256 14.85 -13.26 -8.48
C HIS A 256 14.51 -13.82 -9.86
N ILE A 257 15.30 -14.80 -10.31
CA ILE A 257 15.06 -15.53 -11.56
C ILE A 257 14.14 -16.73 -11.30
N PHE A 258 13.11 -16.87 -12.12
CA PHE A 258 12.17 -17.98 -12.11
C PHE A 258 12.27 -18.76 -13.43
N PRO A 259 12.70 -20.02 -13.42
CA PRO A 259 12.69 -20.85 -14.61
C PRO A 259 11.25 -21.26 -14.96
N ILE A 260 10.91 -21.20 -16.24
CA ILE A 260 9.62 -21.66 -16.77
C ILE A 260 9.75 -23.15 -17.04
N ILE A 261 9.23 -23.93 -16.10
CA ILE A 261 9.25 -25.39 -16.11
C ILE A 261 7.83 -25.94 -16.00
N ASP A 262 7.67 -27.19 -16.41
CA ASP A 262 6.38 -27.90 -16.38
C ASP A 262 6.42 -29.14 -15.46
N SER A 263 7.40 -29.22 -14.54
CA SER A 263 7.45 -30.25 -13.49
C SER A 263 6.23 -30.17 -12.58
N ILE A 264 5.79 -31.29 -12.01
CA ILE A 264 4.66 -31.32 -11.08
C ILE A 264 5.19 -31.77 -9.72
N ILE A 265 5.15 -30.89 -8.72
CA ILE A 265 5.46 -31.24 -7.32
C ILE A 265 4.19 -31.55 -6.53
N PHE A 266 3.12 -30.81 -6.84
CA PHE A 266 1.81 -30.94 -6.22
C PHE A 266 0.75 -30.42 -7.17
N GLU A 267 -0.44 -31.01 -7.11
CA GLU A 267 -1.58 -30.56 -7.87
C GLU A 267 -2.88 -30.76 -7.08
N THR A 268 -3.89 -29.94 -7.37
CA THR A 268 -5.21 -30.04 -6.74
C THR A 268 -6.27 -29.40 -7.61
N ILE A 269 -7.51 -29.86 -7.44
CA ILE A 269 -8.68 -29.27 -8.08
C ILE A 269 -9.28 -28.21 -7.16
N TYR A 270 -9.67 -27.10 -7.76
CA TYR A 270 -10.42 -26.02 -7.15
C TYR A 270 -11.79 -25.91 -7.84
N GLU A 271 -12.83 -26.05 -7.03
CA GLU A 271 -14.22 -25.83 -7.44
C GLU A 271 -14.49 -24.33 -7.41
N LEU A 272 -14.93 -23.77 -8.54
CA LEU A 272 -15.25 -22.34 -8.63
C LEU A 272 -16.33 -21.97 -7.63
N ASN A 273 -16.18 -20.82 -6.99
CA ASN A 273 -17.19 -20.18 -6.18
C ASN A 273 -17.83 -19.04 -6.99
N PRO A 274 -19.03 -19.24 -7.59
CA PRO A 274 -19.63 -18.26 -8.48
C PRO A 274 -19.88 -16.88 -7.86
N TYR A 275 -20.01 -16.81 -6.52
CA TYR A 275 -20.27 -15.58 -5.80
C TYR A 275 -19.03 -14.69 -5.63
N TYR A 276 -17.82 -15.27 -5.77
CA TYR A 276 -16.55 -14.56 -5.52
C TYR A 276 -15.61 -14.58 -6.72
N ASP A 277 -15.62 -15.66 -7.49
CA ASP A 277 -14.66 -15.87 -8.57
C ASP A 277 -15.13 -15.29 -9.90
N LEU A 278 -16.44 -15.14 -10.10
CA LEU A 278 -16.99 -14.62 -11.35
C LEU A 278 -17.31 -13.13 -11.25
N ASN A 279 -17.09 -12.41 -12.36
CA ASN A 279 -17.40 -10.99 -12.45
C ASN A 279 -18.85 -10.74 -12.89
N GLY A 280 -19.25 -9.46 -12.96
CA GLY A 280 -20.62 -9.06 -13.32
C GLY A 280 -21.09 -9.45 -14.73
N VAL A 281 -20.20 -9.99 -15.58
CA VAL A 281 -20.60 -10.58 -16.87
C VAL A 281 -20.54 -12.11 -16.84
N GLY A 282 -19.97 -12.73 -15.80
CA GLY A 282 -19.87 -14.18 -15.66
C GLY A 282 -18.56 -14.77 -16.20
N LEU A 283 -17.53 -13.95 -16.42
CA LEU A 283 -16.16 -14.42 -16.67
C LEU A 283 -15.45 -14.69 -15.34
N LEU A 284 -14.50 -15.63 -15.31
CA LEU A 284 -13.56 -15.75 -14.20
C LEU A 284 -12.83 -14.41 -14.05
N TYR A 285 -13.01 -13.80 -12.89
CA TYR A 285 -12.53 -12.46 -12.62
C TYR A 285 -11.01 -12.47 -12.44
N PHE A 286 -10.31 -11.50 -13.03
CA PHE A 286 -8.85 -11.48 -13.01
C PHE A 286 -8.28 -11.47 -11.57
N ALA A 287 -8.95 -10.78 -10.63
CA ALA A 287 -8.54 -10.74 -9.23
C ALA A 287 -8.83 -12.05 -8.46
N ALA A 288 -9.59 -13.00 -9.04
CA ALA A 288 -9.82 -14.32 -8.46
C ALA A 288 -8.63 -15.27 -8.67
N TYR A 289 -7.90 -15.15 -9.79
CA TYR A 289 -6.73 -15.98 -10.10
C TYR A 289 -5.68 -16.02 -8.98
N PRO A 290 -5.21 -14.88 -8.41
CA PRO A 290 -4.27 -14.93 -7.28
C PRO A 290 -4.87 -15.58 -6.03
N ILE A 291 -6.17 -15.47 -5.81
CA ILE A 291 -6.86 -16.03 -4.64
C ILE A 291 -6.98 -17.54 -4.77
N ILE A 292 -7.43 -18.03 -5.93
CA ILE A 292 -7.46 -19.46 -6.26
C ILE A 292 -6.06 -20.05 -6.11
N ASN A 293 -5.04 -19.35 -6.64
CA ASN A 293 -3.64 -19.74 -6.50
C ASN A 293 -3.23 -19.87 -5.03
N ASN A 294 -3.47 -18.85 -4.22
CA ASN A 294 -3.14 -18.84 -2.78
C ASN A 294 -3.85 -19.96 -2.00
N VAL A 295 -5.12 -20.24 -2.29
CA VAL A 295 -5.87 -21.32 -1.64
C VAL A 295 -5.27 -22.69 -1.96
N CYS A 296 -4.96 -22.95 -3.24
CA CYS A 296 -4.37 -24.21 -3.66
C CYS A 296 -2.92 -24.38 -3.19
N GLU A 297 -2.12 -23.31 -3.23
CA GLU A 297 -0.77 -23.24 -2.68
C GLU A 297 -0.76 -23.59 -1.18
N ALA A 298 -1.67 -22.98 -0.40
CA ALA A 298 -1.77 -23.25 1.04
C ALA A 298 -2.09 -24.72 1.35
N LYS A 299 -2.85 -25.43 0.50
CA LYS A 299 -3.10 -26.87 0.68
C LYS A 299 -1.80 -27.68 0.72
N PHE A 300 -0.81 -27.34 -0.10
CA PHE A 300 0.49 -28.01 -0.12
C PHE A 300 1.31 -27.69 1.13
N PHE A 301 1.54 -26.41 1.41
CA PHE A 301 2.41 -26.01 2.52
C PHE A 301 1.83 -26.38 3.89
N ASN A 302 0.51 -26.45 4.03
CA ASN A 302 -0.13 -26.87 5.27
C ASN A 302 -0.06 -28.38 5.56
N MET A 303 0.41 -29.23 4.63
CA MET A 303 0.50 -30.68 4.88
C MET A 303 1.51 -31.04 5.96
N SER A 304 2.53 -30.21 6.16
CA SER A 304 3.68 -30.49 7.03
C SER A 304 4.08 -29.30 7.90
N ALA A 305 3.27 -28.23 7.96
CA ALA A 305 3.59 -27.03 8.69
C ALA A 305 3.07 -27.03 10.14
N ASP A 306 3.91 -26.60 11.08
CA ASP A 306 3.53 -26.37 12.49
C ASP A 306 2.55 -25.18 12.64
N LYS A 307 2.60 -24.23 11.71
CA LYS A 307 1.73 -23.05 11.65
C LYS A 307 1.07 -22.97 10.29
N ARG A 308 -0.14 -22.39 10.25
CA ARG A 308 -0.87 -22.16 9.00
C ARG A 308 -0.08 -21.27 8.04
N TRP A 309 0.08 -21.72 6.80
CA TRP A 309 0.74 -20.99 5.73
C TRP A 309 0.18 -19.58 5.56
N GLU A 310 -1.14 -19.44 5.64
CA GLU A 310 -1.87 -18.18 5.43
C GLU A 310 -1.57 -17.11 6.49
N THR A 311 -1.07 -17.51 7.66
CA THR A 311 -0.65 -16.61 8.75
C THR A 311 0.87 -16.45 8.85
N SER A 312 1.61 -17.28 8.13
CA SER A 312 3.06 -17.37 8.25
C SER A 312 3.78 -16.71 7.07
N TYR A 313 3.21 -16.69 5.87
CA TYR A 313 3.87 -16.14 4.68
C TYR A 313 2.95 -15.17 3.94
N HIS A 314 3.46 -13.96 3.69
CA HIS A 314 2.71 -12.90 3.00
C HIS A 314 3.41 -12.48 1.72
N THR A 315 2.62 -12.20 0.70
CA THR A 315 3.12 -11.82 -0.63
C THR A 315 3.96 -10.53 -0.55
N MET A 316 5.09 -10.54 -1.25
CA MET A 316 5.92 -9.35 -1.54
C MET A 316 5.84 -8.99 -3.01
N ALA A 317 5.92 -9.98 -3.89
CA ALA A 317 5.82 -9.77 -5.32
C ALA A 317 5.04 -10.90 -5.98
N ARG A 318 4.35 -10.58 -7.09
CA ARG A 318 3.61 -11.53 -7.90
C ARG A 318 3.62 -11.11 -9.35
N ASP A 319 3.80 -12.06 -10.26
CA ASP A 319 3.60 -11.90 -11.70
C ASP A 319 2.61 -12.95 -12.21
N ILE A 320 1.51 -12.50 -12.79
CA ILE A 320 0.48 -13.37 -13.37
C ILE A 320 0.40 -13.09 -14.86
N LEU A 321 0.60 -14.14 -15.65
CA LEU A 321 0.36 -14.14 -17.09
C LEU A 321 -0.95 -14.88 -17.36
N TYR A 322 -1.94 -14.17 -17.92
CA TYR A 322 -3.26 -14.70 -18.24
C TYR A 322 -3.31 -15.14 -19.71
N PHE A 323 -3.82 -16.35 -19.97
CA PHE A 323 -3.86 -16.95 -21.30
C PHE A 323 -5.28 -17.33 -21.73
N ALA A 324 -6.13 -17.75 -20.79
CA ALA A 324 -7.50 -18.20 -21.07
C ALA A 324 -8.45 -17.94 -19.89
N ASN A 325 -9.76 -18.06 -20.15
CA ASN A 325 -10.84 -17.97 -19.18
C ASN A 325 -11.65 -19.29 -19.15
N CYS A 326 -12.69 -19.38 -18.32
CA CYS A 326 -13.50 -20.58 -18.15
C CYS A 326 -14.99 -20.26 -17.97
N ASN A 327 -15.83 -21.27 -18.17
CA ASN A 327 -17.25 -21.21 -17.88
C ASN A 327 -17.50 -21.45 -16.39
N ILE A 328 -18.71 -21.10 -15.92
CA ILE A 328 -19.13 -21.25 -14.52
C ILE A 328 -19.10 -22.69 -14.01
N ASP A 329 -19.28 -23.66 -14.90
CA ASP A 329 -19.31 -25.10 -14.63
C ASP A 329 -17.94 -25.77 -14.76
N ASP A 330 -16.91 -25.02 -15.18
CA ASP A 330 -15.55 -25.53 -15.19
C ASP A 330 -14.96 -25.56 -13.77
N ARG A 331 -13.88 -26.34 -13.64
CA ARG A 331 -13.02 -26.37 -12.46
C ARG A 331 -11.63 -25.91 -12.81
N ILE A 332 -10.88 -25.47 -11.80
CA ILE A 332 -9.49 -25.06 -11.98
C ILE A 332 -8.57 -26.14 -11.45
N HIS A 333 -7.71 -26.67 -12.32
CA HIS A 333 -6.63 -27.58 -11.95
C HIS A 333 -5.37 -26.76 -11.66
N TYR A 334 -5.01 -26.68 -10.38
CA TYR A 334 -3.80 -26.02 -9.93
C TYR A 334 -2.62 -26.98 -9.96
N VAL A 335 -1.47 -26.51 -10.43
CA VAL A 335 -0.21 -27.24 -10.43
C VAL A 335 0.88 -26.36 -9.82
N LEU A 336 1.54 -26.87 -8.78
CA LEU A 336 2.78 -26.32 -8.23
C LEU A 336 3.96 -26.93 -9.00
N HIS A 337 4.82 -26.07 -9.56
CA HIS A 337 5.95 -26.47 -10.41
C HIS A 337 7.30 -26.47 -9.69
N SER A 338 7.59 -25.40 -8.96
CA SER A 338 8.75 -25.30 -8.07
C SER A 338 8.44 -24.40 -6.88
N TYR A 339 9.16 -24.64 -5.77
CA TYR A 339 9.32 -23.65 -4.72
C TYR A 339 10.77 -23.68 -4.21
N GLU A 340 11.26 -22.55 -3.74
CA GLU A 340 12.62 -22.39 -3.23
C GLU A 340 12.60 -21.38 -2.09
N PHE A 341 13.02 -21.80 -0.89
CA PHE A 341 13.30 -20.86 0.19
C PHE A 341 14.61 -20.14 -0.11
N VAL A 342 14.56 -18.82 -0.20
CA VAL A 342 15.71 -17.95 -0.44
C VAL A 342 16.00 -17.10 0.80
N GLY A 343 17.13 -16.39 0.82
CA GLY A 343 17.57 -15.60 1.97
C GLY A 343 16.49 -14.64 2.53
N ASP A 344 16.67 -14.20 3.77
CA ASP A 344 15.78 -13.26 4.48
C ASP A 344 14.33 -13.75 4.71
N GLY A 345 14.14 -15.08 4.81
CA GLY A 345 12.84 -15.70 5.06
C GLY A 345 11.90 -15.61 3.86
N GLN A 346 12.42 -15.40 2.66
CA GLN A 346 11.63 -15.36 1.45
C GLN A 346 11.45 -16.76 0.84
N VAL A 347 10.37 -16.93 0.09
CA VAL A 347 10.09 -18.15 -0.67
C VAL A 347 9.61 -17.75 -2.06
N LYS A 348 10.25 -18.32 -3.08
CA LYS A 348 9.87 -18.20 -4.48
C LYS A 348 8.99 -19.39 -4.85
N ILE A 349 7.89 -19.15 -5.54
CA ILE A 349 6.91 -20.16 -5.91
C ILE A 349 6.52 -19.99 -7.38
N ASN A 350 6.60 -21.06 -8.15
CA ASN A 350 6.13 -21.12 -9.54
C ASN A 350 4.97 -22.12 -9.62
N SER A 351 3.85 -21.66 -10.15
CA SER A 351 2.61 -22.43 -10.26
C SER A 351 1.85 -22.06 -11.53
N SER A 352 0.96 -22.96 -11.97
CA SER A 352 0.06 -22.72 -13.09
C SER A 352 -1.36 -23.11 -12.74
N LEU A 353 -2.31 -22.45 -13.41
CA LEU A 353 -3.73 -22.77 -13.38
C LEU A 353 -4.14 -23.30 -14.75
N TYR A 354 -4.77 -24.45 -14.78
CA TYR A 354 -5.32 -25.09 -15.97
C TYR A 354 -6.84 -25.15 -15.86
N ARG A 355 -7.53 -25.04 -16.99
CA ARG A 355 -8.95 -25.34 -17.09
C ARG A 355 -9.10 -26.85 -17.11
N ASP A 356 -9.74 -27.41 -16.08
CA ASP A 356 -9.84 -28.86 -15.88
C ASP A 356 -10.55 -29.56 -17.05
N SER A 357 -11.56 -28.93 -17.65
CA SER A 357 -12.38 -29.53 -18.70
C SER A 357 -11.63 -29.94 -19.97
N ASP A 358 -10.51 -29.26 -20.27
CA ASP A 358 -9.77 -29.45 -21.53
C ASP A 358 -8.25 -29.21 -21.42
N ASN A 359 -7.75 -29.13 -20.18
CA ASN A 359 -6.34 -28.92 -19.87
C ASN A 359 -5.72 -27.66 -20.49
N THR A 360 -6.54 -26.63 -20.78
CA THR A 360 -6.02 -25.35 -21.29
C THR A 360 -5.25 -24.64 -20.19
N LEU A 361 -3.98 -24.27 -20.43
CA LEU A 361 -3.24 -23.38 -19.54
C LEU A 361 -3.95 -22.02 -19.47
N MET A 362 -4.49 -21.68 -18.29
CA MET A 362 -5.20 -20.43 -18.06
C MET A 362 -4.29 -19.33 -17.54
N ALA A 363 -3.38 -19.67 -16.64
CA ALA A 363 -2.41 -18.72 -16.12
C ALA A 363 -1.11 -19.37 -15.65
N ARG A 364 -0.01 -18.62 -15.76
CA ARG A 364 1.23 -18.88 -15.01
C ARG A 364 1.36 -17.83 -13.92
N VAL A 365 1.73 -18.27 -12.72
CA VAL A 365 1.79 -17.44 -11.51
C VAL A 365 3.14 -17.64 -10.84
N PHE A 366 3.90 -16.56 -10.77
CA PHE A 366 5.17 -16.47 -10.06
C PHE A 366 4.96 -15.62 -8.83
N THR A 367 5.38 -16.11 -7.66
CA THR A 367 5.13 -15.46 -6.38
C THR A 367 6.40 -15.42 -5.56
N ILE A 368 6.65 -14.30 -4.90
CA ILE A 368 7.59 -14.19 -3.79
C ILE A 368 6.77 -13.87 -2.55
N LYS A 369 6.86 -14.73 -1.54
CA LYS A 369 6.33 -14.46 -0.21
C LYS A 369 7.46 -14.30 0.78
N LYS A 370 7.20 -13.59 1.86
CA LYS A 370 8.11 -13.45 2.99
C LYS A 370 7.46 -13.99 4.24
N GLU A 371 8.24 -14.73 5.00
CA GLU A 371 7.85 -15.19 6.32
C GLU A 371 7.53 -13.97 7.19
N LYS A 372 6.39 -14.02 7.87
CA LYS A 372 6.03 -13.06 8.89
C LYS A 372 7.09 -13.13 9.98
N VAL A 373 7.92 -12.10 10.05
CA VAL A 373 8.83 -11.92 11.18
C VAL A 373 7.98 -11.66 12.41
N MET A 374 7.75 -12.70 13.19
CA MET A 374 7.12 -12.58 14.50
C MET A 374 8.14 -11.93 15.43
N LYS A 375 7.89 -10.68 15.83
CA LYS A 375 8.75 -10.01 16.80
C LYS A 375 8.85 -10.83 18.09
N ASN A 376 10.00 -10.76 18.74
CA ASN A 376 10.09 -11.16 20.13
C ASN A 376 9.47 -10.05 20.99
N ALA A 377 8.93 -10.41 22.14
CA ALA A 377 8.53 -9.47 23.17
C ALA A 377 9.39 -9.65 24.42
N PHE A 378 9.82 -8.54 25.02
CA PHE A 378 10.44 -8.55 26.35
C PHE A 378 9.54 -7.83 27.34
N ILE A 379 9.28 -8.46 28.49
CA ILE A 379 8.57 -7.87 29.60
C ILE A 379 9.59 -7.61 30.72
N PHE A 380 9.83 -6.34 31.01
CA PHE A 380 10.64 -5.90 32.14
C PHE A 380 9.83 -6.00 33.44
N GLY A 381 10.12 -7.04 34.22
CA GLY A 381 9.42 -7.46 35.43
C GLY A 381 8.97 -8.92 35.31
N ALA A 382 8.97 -9.66 36.41
CA ALA A 382 8.47 -11.05 36.49
C ALA A 382 7.33 -11.22 37.52
N GLY A 383 6.80 -10.10 38.03
CA GLY A 383 5.75 -10.07 39.05
C GLY A 383 4.34 -10.35 38.54
N GLY A 384 3.35 -10.11 39.39
CA GLY A 384 1.93 -10.29 39.03
C GLY A 384 1.49 -9.45 37.83
N HIS A 385 1.93 -8.19 37.74
CA HIS A 385 1.58 -7.32 36.62
C HIS A 385 2.21 -7.79 35.30
N ALA A 386 3.45 -8.28 35.34
CA ALA A 386 4.10 -8.89 34.17
C ALA A 386 3.32 -10.08 33.62
N ARG A 387 2.75 -10.93 34.50
CA ARG A 387 1.89 -12.05 34.07
C ARG A 387 0.59 -11.58 33.40
N VAL A 388 0.04 -10.44 33.83
CA VAL A 388 -1.13 -9.81 33.17
C VAL A 388 -0.76 -9.29 31.79
N ILE A 389 0.39 -8.61 31.65
CA ILE A 389 0.87 -8.19 30.32
C ILE A 389 1.07 -9.41 29.42
N ALA A 390 1.72 -10.46 29.92
CA ALA A 390 1.93 -11.69 29.17
C ALA A 390 0.61 -12.32 28.71
N SER A 391 -0.43 -12.35 29.55
CA SER A 391 -1.73 -12.88 29.16
C SER A 391 -2.45 -12.01 28.12
N ILE A 392 -2.17 -10.71 28.05
CA ILE A 392 -2.69 -9.82 26.99
C ILE A 392 -1.96 -10.08 25.66
N ILE A 393 -0.63 -10.24 25.70
CA ILE A 393 0.18 -10.25 24.48
C ILE A 393 0.51 -11.64 23.92
N HIS A 394 0.26 -12.73 24.64
CA HIS A 394 0.72 -14.08 24.29
C HIS A 394 0.35 -14.58 22.89
N LYS A 395 -0.71 -14.04 22.27
CA LYS A 395 -1.12 -14.40 20.90
C LYS A 395 -0.42 -13.58 19.81
N ARG A 396 0.19 -12.45 20.18
CA ARG A 396 0.80 -11.48 19.25
C ARG A 396 2.28 -11.76 18.99
N TYR A 397 2.93 -12.54 19.85
CA TYR A 397 4.38 -12.76 19.81
C TYR A 397 4.71 -14.26 19.87
N THR A 398 5.73 -14.69 19.12
CA THR A 398 6.19 -16.09 19.14
C THR A 398 6.88 -16.42 20.46
N ASN A 399 7.73 -15.50 20.94
CA ASN A 399 8.44 -15.63 22.20
C ASN A 399 8.18 -14.42 23.08
N VAL A 400 7.83 -14.67 24.34
CA VAL A 400 7.70 -13.65 25.37
C VAL A 400 8.74 -13.95 26.44
N PHE A 401 9.72 -13.05 26.56
CA PHE A 401 10.81 -13.18 27.52
C PHE A 401 10.56 -12.25 28.70
N PHE A 402 10.72 -12.76 29.92
CA PHE A 402 10.73 -11.92 31.12
C PHE A 402 12.17 -11.48 31.44
N ARG A 403 12.35 -10.22 31.84
CA ARG A 403 13.63 -9.64 32.25
C ARG A 403 13.48 -8.98 33.62
N VAL A 404 14.41 -9.20 34.53
CA VAL A 404 14.36 -8.63 35.89
C VAL A 404 15.48 -7.60 36.02
N LEU A 405 15.17 -6.33 35.76
CA LEU A 405 16.16 -5.28 35.94
C LEU A 405 16.37 -4.98 37.43
N HIS A 406 17.61 -5.10 37.88
CA HIS A 406 18.06 -4.49 39.13
C HIS A 406 18.47 -3.03 38.85
N ILE A 407 17.85 -2.08 39.53
CA ILE A 407 18.19 -0.65 39.42
C ILE A 407 18.94 -0.23 40.68
N ASN A 408 20.10 0.42 40.51
CA ASN A 408 20.89 0.99 41.59
C ASN A 408 20.21 2.26 42.16
N GLU A 409 20.69 2.74 43.31
CA GLU A 409 20.18 3.98 43.94
C GLU A 409 20.36 5.22 43.04
N ASP A 410 21.32 5.20 42.11
CA ASP A 410 21.59 6.26 41.14
C ASP A 410 20.81 6.11 39.81
N ASN A 411 19.83 5.20 39.75
CA ASN A 411 19.05 4.82 38.57
C ASN A 411 19.83 4.12 37.44
N SER A 412 21.09 3.72 37.66
CA SER A 412 21.80 2.85 36.70
C SER A 412 21.27 1.41 36.75
N ILE A 413 21.21 0.73 35.61
CA ILE A 413 20.89 -0.70 35.56
C ILE A 413 22.11 -1.48 36.03
N ARG A 414 21.92 -2.34 37.04
CA ARG A 414 22.98 -3.16 37.65
C ARG A 414 23.35 -4.40 36.82
N GLU A 415 22.52 -4.77 35.84
CA GLU A 415 22.74 -5.94 35.00
C GLU A 415 23.59 -5.60 33.76
N ASN A 416 24.86 -6.05 33.75
CA ASN A 416 25.72 -6.00 32.56
C ASN A 416 25.06 -6.64 31.32
N THR A 417 24.25 -7.68 31.53
CA THR A 417 23.49 -8.37 30.50
C THR A 417 22.49 -7.49 29.75
N PHE A 418 21.94 -6.44 30.37
CA PHE A 418 21.06 -5.51 29.64
C PHE A 418 21.83 -4.75 28.56
N TYR A 419 23.06 -4.31 28.89
CA TYR A 419 23.93 -3.61 27.95
C TYR A 419 24.44 -4.54 26.85
N ASP A 420 24.76 -5.78 27.20
CA ASP A 420 25.21 -6.79 26.24
C ASP A 420 24.09 -7.25 25.27
N GLU A 421 22.82 -7.20 25.68
CA GLU A 421 21.65 -7.61 24.88
C GLU A 421 20.93 -6.43 24.18
N ILE A 422 21.50 -5.22 24.20
CA ILE A 422 20.77 -4.01 23.78
C ILE A 422 20.23 -4.06 22.35
N ASP A 423 20.96 -4.70 21.44
CA ASP A 423 20.55 -4.87 20.04
C ASP A 423 19.36 -5.81 19.88
N GLN A 424 19.19 -6.79 20.79
CA GLN A 424 18.01 -7.66 20.80
C GLN A 424 16.76 -6.87 21.18
N TYR A 425 16.89 -5.91 22.12
CA TYR A 425 15.78 -5.07 22.54
C TYR A 425 15.36 -4.06 21.48
N ARG A 426 16.30 -3.54 20.67
CA ARG A 426 15.98 -2.64 19.55
C ARG A 426 15.12 -3.30 18.47
N ASN A 427 15.21 -4.62 18.33
CA ASN A 427 14.49 -5.41 17.33
C ASN A 427 13.25 -6.13 17.89
N ALA A 428 12.78 -5.75 19.08
CA ALA A 428 11.69 -6.39 19.79
C ALA A 428 10.71 -5.36 20.37
N ASP A 429 9.48 -5.80 20.65
CA ASP A 429 8.53 -4.96 21.37
C ASP A 429 8.77 -5.10 22.89
N ILE A 430 8.89 -3.96 23.57
CA ILE A 430 9.30 -3.91 24.97
C ILE A 430 8.13 -3.45 25.85
N PHE A 431 7.84 -4.20 26.91
CA PHE A 431 6.78 -3.90 27.87
C PHE A 431 7.34 -3.76 29.29
N ILE A 432 6.72 -2.91 30.11
CA ILE A 432 7.15 -2.72 31.51
C ILE A 432 6.12 -3.34 32.45
N GLY A 433 6.39 -4.56 32.91
CA GLY A 433 5.56 -5.36 33.82
C GLY A 433 5.71 -5.01 35.31
N ILE A 434 5.93 -3.73 35.64
CA ILE A 434 6.14 -3.25 37.01
C ILE A 434 4.98 -2.36 37.47
N GLY A 435 4.32 -2.77 38.55
CA GLY A 435 3.21 -2.02 39.13
C GLY A 435 3.66 -0.75 39.85
N LEU A 436 4.77 -0.76 40.59
CA LEU A 436 5.22 0.39 41.37
C LEU A 436 5.63 1.56 40.45
N ASN A 437 4.94 2.72 40.56
CA ASN A 437 5.13 3.86 39.66
C ASN A 437 6.58 4.32 39.57
N THR A 438 7.27 4.51 40.71
CA THR A 438 8.66 5.00 40.72
C THR A 438 9.60 4.07 39.98
N ALA A 439 9.53 2.75 40.23
CA ALA A 439 10.35 1.77 39.54
C ALA A 439 9.98 1.70 38.04
N ARG A 440 8.69 1.75 37.70
CA ARG A 440 8.22 1.78 36.32
C ARG A 440 8.71 3.03 35.57
N LYS A 441 8.69 4.20 36.22
CA LYS A 441 9.20 5.47 35.69
C LYS A 441 10.70 5.38 35.39
N ASN A 442 11.48 4.83 36.33
CA ASN A 442 12.91 4.67 36.14
C ASN A 442 13.24 3.76 34.94
N ILE A 443 12.62 2.58 34.85
CA ILE A 443 12.82 1.66 33.71
C ILE A 443 12.46 2.34 32.38
N PHE A 444 11.31 3.03 32.35
CA PHE A 444 10.86 3.74 31.16
C PHE A 444 11.88 4.78 30.69
N ASN A 445 12.36 5.61 31.61
CA ASN A 445 13.36 6.63 31.30
C ASN A 445 14.70 6.01 30.86
N THR A 446 15.11 4.91 31.48
CA THR A 446 16.33 4.20 31.07
C THR A 446 16.20 3.66 29.65
N LEU A 447 15.08 3.00 29.31
CA LEU A 447 14.83 2.52 27.94
C LEU A 447 14.89 3.67 26.92
N LEU A 448 14.24 4.80 27.22
CA LEU A 448 14.30 5.99 26.36
C LEU A 448 15.71 6.55 26.18
N SER A 449 16.54 6.52 27.23
CA SER A 449 17.95 6.96 27.14
C SER A 449 18.77 6.14 26.14
N PHE A 450 18.35 4.90 25.87
CA PHE A 450 18.92 4.03 24.85
C PHE A 450 18.19 4.10 23.50
N GLN A 451 17.26 5.04 23.33
CA GLN A 451 16.39 5.15 22.15
C GLN A 451 15.49 3.92 21.95
N ILE A 452 15.19 3.19 23.03
CA ILE A 452 14.24 2.08 23.03
C ILE A 452 12.89 2.63 23.50
N ILE A 453 11.87 2.56 22.64
CA ILE A 453 10.52 3.06 22.94
C ILE A 453 9.66 1.89 23.44
N PRO A 454 9.15 1.92 24.68
CA PRO A 454 8.26 0.86 25.17
C PRO A 454 6.94 0.82 24.38
N ALA A 455 6.51 -0.39 24.03
CA ALA A 455 5.28 -0.68 23.32
C ALA A 455 4.06 -0.57 24.25
N ASN A 456 2.91 -0.25 23.65
CA ASN A 456 1.62 -0.23 24.36
C ASN A 456 1.06 -1.65 24.49
N CYS A 457 0.60 -2.01 25.69
CA CYS A 457 -0.07 -3.28 25.97
C CYS A 457 -1.57 -3.04 26.14
N ILE A 458 -2.34 -3.18 25.06
CA ILE A 458 -3.78 -2.94 25.06
C ILE A 458 -4.51 -4.27 24.88
N ALA A 459 -5.44 -4.61 25.77
CA ALA A 459 -6.26 -5.80 25.68
C ALA A 459 -7.31 -5.70 24.55
N ASP A 460 -7.56 -6.81 23.84
CA ASP A 460 -8.48 -6.85 22.69
C ASP A 460 -9.92 -6.42 23.03
N ASN A 461 -10.33 -6.56 24.30
CA ASN A 461 -11.66 -6.20 24.78
C ASN A 461 -11.69 -4.87 25.58
N ALA A 462 -10.66 -4.05 25.47
CA ALA A 462 -10.71 -2.67 25.94
C ALA A 462 -11.40 -1.80 24.88
N PHE A 463 -12.22 -0.85 25.32
CA PHE A 463 -12.82 0.16 24.43
C PHE A 463 -11.98 1.43 24.48
N ILE A 464 -11.55 1.92 23.31
CA ILE A 464 -10.83 3.19 23.16
C ILE A 464 -11.55 4.01 22.09
N ALA A 465 -11.99 5.21 22.45
CA ALA A 465 -12.62 6.12 21.49
C ALA A 465 -11.64 6.51 20.37
N SER A 466 -12.14 6.65 19.14
CA SER A 466 -11.32 6.94 17.96
C SER A 466 -10.59 8.29 18.00
N ASP A 467 -11.04 9.20 18.85
CA ASP A 467 -10.49 10.54 19.08
C ASP A 467 -9.74 10.67 20.41
N ALA A 468 -9.48 9.55 21.10
CA ALA A 468 -8.63 9.53 22.29
C ALA A 468 -7.14 9.55 21.92
N GLU A 469 -6.32 10.18 22.74
CA GLU A 469 -4.86 10.22 22.60
C GLU A 469 -4.22 9.23 23.58
N ILE A 470 -3.42 8.30 23.07
CA ILE A 470 -2.66 7.32 23.89
C ILE A 470 -1.16 7.56 23.71
N GLY A 471 -0.45 7.72 24.82
CA GLY A 471 1.00 7.85 24.89
C GLY A 471 1.73 6.52 24.63
N ARG A 472 2.97 6.44 25.11
CA ARG A 472 3.90 5.32 24.91
C ARG A 472 4.03 4.48 26.19
N GLY A 473 4.30 3.19 26.07
CA GLY A 473 4.43 2.28 27.21
C GLY A 473 3.16 2.16 28.08
N VAL A 474 1.99 2.48 27.52
CA VAL A 474 0.71 2.44 28.23
C VAL A 474 0.21 1.00 28.32
N VAL A 475 -0.33 0.62 29.48
CA VAL A 475 -1.00 -0.68 29.68
C VAL A 475 -2.49 -0.46 29.88
N ILE A 476 -3.33 -1.00 29.02
CA ILE A 476 -4.80 -0.96 29.12
C ILE A 476 -5.31 -2.39 29.23
N CYS A 477 -5.70 -2.76 30.44
CA CYS A 477 -6.13 -4.11 30.80
C CYS A 477 -7.58 -4.41 30.33
N PRO A 478 -7.99 -5.69 30.36
CA PRO A 478 -9.30 -6.12 29.87
C PRO A 478 -10.50 -5.36 30.45
N GLY A 479 -11.48 -5.08 29.58
CA GLY A 479 -12.74 -4.43 29.92
C GLY A 479 -12.63 -2.97 30.36
N SER A 480 -11.46 -2.36 30.18
CA SER A 480 -11.27 -0.93 30.45
C SER A 480 -11.85 -0.06 29.35
N VAL A 481 -12.21 1.18 29.68
CA VAL A 481 -12.80 2.15 28.76
C VAL A 481 -11.98 3.43 28.77
N VAL A 482 -11.60 3.92 27.59
CA VAL A 482 -11.04 5.25 27.36
C VAL A 482 -11.99 6.03 26.45
N GLY A 483 -12.64 7.05 27.01
CA GLY A 483 -13.71 7.83 26.39
C GLY A 483 -13.22 8.89 25.41
N SER A 484 -14.19 9.59 24.79
CA SER A 484 -13.94 10.56 23.72
C SER A 484 -13.06 11.72 24.19
N ARG A 485 -12.08 12.10 23.35
CA ARG A 485 -11.09 13.17 23.62
C ARG A 485 -10.26 12.99 24.89
N ALA A 486 -10.31 11.82 25.53
CA ALA A 486 -9.48 11.52 26.67
C ALA A 486 -8.01 11.42 26.25
N LYS A 487 -7.11 11.84 27.14
CA LYS A 487 -5.67 11.86 26.90
C LYS A 487 -4.97 11.03 27.96
N VAL A 488 -4.46 9.87 27.57
CA VAL A 488 -3.67 8.99 28.41
C VAL A 488 -2.22 9.18 28.02
N LYS A 489 -1.40 9.77 28.90
CA LYS A 489 0.00 10.07 28.61
C LYS A 489 0.90 8.85 28.87
N ASP A 490 2.22 9.06 28.86
CA ASP A 490 3.19 7.99 28.77
C ASP A 490 3.24 7.15 30.06
N ASN A 491 3.49 5.86 29.88
CA ASN A 491 3.77 4.92 30.96
C ASN A 491 2.66 4.83 32.02
N VAL A 492 1.42 5.11 31.61
CA VAL A 492 0.21 5.00 32.42
C VAL A 492 -0.30 3.56 32.41
N ILE A 493 -0.79 3.08 33.55
CA ILE A 493 -1.53 1.82 33.64
C ILE A 493 -3.00 2.12 33.88
N ILE A 494 -3.87 1.58 33.02
CA ILE A 494 -5.32 1.50 33.18
C ILE A 494 -5.68 0.04 33.39
N ASN A 495 -5.93 -0.33 34.66
CA ASN A 495 -6.11 -1.72 35.02
C ASN A 495 -7.56 -2.19 34.83
N THR A 496 -7.78 -3.51 34.93
CA THR A 496 -9.00 -4.23 34.59
C THR A 496 -10.28 -3.52 35.06
N LEU A 497 -11.25 -3.40 34.15
CA LEU A 497 -12.56 -2.78 34.39
C LEU A 497 -12.51 -1.32 34.86
N SER A 498 -11.45 -0.57 34.55
CA SER A 498 -11.37 0.86 34.86
C SER A 498 -11.92 1.72 33.72
N SER A 499 -12.41 2.91 34.03
CA SER A 499 -12.99 3.82 33.06
C SER A 499 -12.38 5.21 33.19
N VAL A 500 -11.86 5.71 32.07
CA VAL A 500 -11.40 7.08 31.85
C VAL A 500 -12.42 7.74 30.92
N ASP A 501 -13.35 8.52 31.47
CA ASP A 501 -14.45 9.08 30.69
C ASP A 501 -14.00 10.25 29.79
N HIS A 502 -14.93 10.88 29.08
CA HIS A 502 -14.65 11.92 28.10
C HIS A 502 -13.84 13.09 28.68
N ASP A 503 -13.00 13.71 27.84
CA ASP A 503 -12.21 14.90 28.17
C ASP A 503 -11.24 14.75 29.38
N CYS A 504 -11.01 13.53 29.87
CA CYS A 504 -10.07 13.30 30.97
C CYS A 504 -8.61 13.40 30.50
N LEU A 505 -7.71 13.78 31.40
CA LEU A 505 -6.27 13.73 31.21
C LEU A 505 -5.63 12.88 32.31
N LEU A 506 -4.93 11.82 31.93
CA LEU A 506 -4.04 11.06 32.82
C LEU A 506 -2.59 11.35 32.44
N SER A 507 -1.87 12.09 33.29
CA SER A 507 -0.47 12.44 33.05
C SER A 507 0.49 11.29 33.35
N ASP A 508 1.75 11.47 32.93
CA ASP A 508 2.77 10.42 32.86
C ASP A 508 2.94 9.63 34.15
N HIS A 509 3.23 8.34 34.00
CA HIS A 509 3.59 7.41 35.09
C HIS A 509 2.49 7.16 36.12
N SER A 510 1.27 7.64 35.91
CA SER A 510 0.14 7.38 36.80
C SER A 510 -0.33 5.92 36.71
N GLN A 511 -0.87 5.39 37.81
CA GLN A 511 -1.42 4.05 37.87
C GLN A 511 -2.86 4.08 38.36
N VAL A 512 -3.73 3.58 37.50
CA VAL A 512 -5.16 3.38 37.73
C VAL A 512 -5.35 1.89 37.99
N THR A 513 -5.63 1.51 39.23
CA THR A 513 -5.86 0.09 39.58
C THR A 513 -7.30 -0.34 39.27
N ALA A 514 -7.63 -1.61 39.50
CA ALA A 514 -8.85 -2.21 38.96
C ALA A 514 -10.13 -1.50 39.42
N GLY A 515 -11.09 -1.37 38.50
CA GLY A 515 -12.41 -0.80 38.78
C GLY A 515 -12.41 0.69 39.14
N VAL A 516 -11.34 1.44 38.85
CA VAL A 516 -11.32 2.89 39.09
C VAL A 516 -12.12 3.60 38.00
N THR A 517 -12.93 4.59 38.39
CA THR A 517 -13.79 5.33 37.46
C THR A 517 -13.53 6.83 37.57
N PHE A 518 -13.20 7.46 36.44
CA PHE A 518 -13.04 8.91 36.36
C PHE A 518 -14.29 9.54 35.77
N GLY A 519 -14.86 10.54 36.43
CA GLY A 519 -15.89 11.39 35.82
C GLY A 519 -15.30 12.30 34.74
N GLY A 520 -16.09 12.66 33.74
CA GLY A 520 -15.63 13.46 32.59
C GLY A 520 -14.89 14.75 32.99
N GLY A 521 -13.85 15.10 32.22
CA GLY A 521 -13.01 16.28 32.47
C GLY A 521 -12.06 16.16 33.67
N THR A 522 -11.87 14.98 34.25
CA THR A 522 -10.91 14.80 35.36
C THR A 522 -9.47 14.96 34.88
N LEU A 523 -8.68 15.76 35.61
CA LEU A 523 -7.28 16.04 35.31
C LEU A 523 -6.38 15.41 36.39
N VAL A 524 -5.61 14.41 36.01
CA VAL A 524 -4.69 13.68 36.88
C VAL A 524 -3.26 14.06 36.57
N GLY A 525 -2.54 14.52 37.60
CA GLY A 525 -1.12 14.85 37.55
C GLY A 525 -0.22 13.63 37.37
N GLU A 526 1.08 13.86 37.30
CA GLU A 526 2.07 12.81 37.11
C GLU A 526 2.20 11.90 38.34
N ASN A 527 2.58 10.65 38.10
CA ASN A 527 2.98 9.70 39.14
C ASN A 527 1.91 9.45 40.22
N CYS A 528 0.63 9.65 39.90
CA CYS A 528 -0.47 9.41 40.85
C CYS A 528 -0.79 7.92 40.96
N PHE A 529 -1.32 7.50 42.11
CA PHE A 529 -1.80 6.14 42.32
C PHE A 529 -3.27 6.14 42.72
N PHE A 530 -4.12 5.45 41.97
CA PHE A 530 -5.53 5.26 42.28
C PHE A 530 -5.78 3.83 42.73
N GLY A 531 -6.08 3.67 44.01
CA GLY A 531 -6.40 2.39 44.64
C GLY A 531 -7.72 1.81 44.14
N ILE A 532 -7.86 0.49 44.32
CA ILE A 532 -8.94 -0.31 43.72
C ILE A 532 -10.31 0.28 44.05
N LYS A 533 -11.20 0.37 43.05
CA LYS A 533 -12.55 0.92 43.18
C LYS A 533 -12.62 2.35 43.76
N SER A 534 -11.58 3.17 43.60
CA SER A 534 -11.71 4.62 43.82
C SER A 534 -12.40 5.29 42.62
N ALA A 535 -12.97 6.47 42.84
CA ALA A 535 -13.66 7.20 41.78
C ALA A 535 -13.53 8.72 41.92
N THR A 536 -13.70 9.44 40.82
CA THR A 536 -13.85 10.90 40.81
C THR A 536 -15.24 11.29 40.31
N ILE A 537 -15.79 12.36 40.86
CA ILE A 537 -16.86 13.09 40.16
C ILE A 537 -16.24 13.86 38.96
N PRO A 538 -17.06 14.41 38.04
CA PRO A 538 -16.54 15.20 36.93
C PRO A 538 -15.71 16.42 37.36
N ASN A 539 -14.75 16.81 36.51
CA ASN A 539 -13.92 18.01 36.65
C ASN A 539 -13.06 18.11 37.92
N ILE A 540 -12.64 16.98 38.47
CA ILE A 540 -11.70 16.94 39.60
C ILE A 540 -10.26 17.10 39.08
N LYS A 541 -9.46 17.87 39.82
CA LYS A 541 -8.00 17.94 39.62
C LYS A 541 -7.27 17.17 40.70
N VAL A 542 -6.32 16.33 40.31
CA VAL A 542 -5.46 15.57 41.22
C VAL A 542 -4.01 15.99 40.98
N GLY A 543 -3.38 16.56 41.99
CA GLY A 543 -1.98 16.98 41.93
C GLY A 543 -0.99 15.81 41.88
N ASN A 544 0.23 16.11 41.47
CA ASN A 544 1.30 15.14 41.25
C ASN A 544 1.61 14.29 42.49
N ASN A 545 2.09 13.06 42.28
CA ASN A 545 2.53 12.12 43.32
C ASN A 545 1.45 11.76 44.36
N SER A 546 0.19 12.09 44.13
CA SER A 546 -0.87 11.84 45.10
C SER A 546 -1.37 10.39 45.06
N VAL A 547 -1.74 9.89 46.23
CA VAL A 547 -2.20 8.51 46.44
C VAL A 547 -3.65 8.53 46.87
N ILE A 548 -4.52 7.98 46.04
CA ILE A 548 -5.95 7.83 46.31
C ILE A 548 -6.14 6.41 46.83
N MET A 549 -6.54 6.27 48.09
CA MET A 549 -6.74 4.94 48.67
C MET A 549 -7.94 4.22 48.05
N ALA A 550 -7.93 2.89 48.16
CA ALA A 550 -9.00 2.03 47.69
C ALA A 550 -10.39 2.49 48.19
N GLY A 551 -11.40 2.41 47.31
CA GLY A 551 -12.79 2.75 47.64
C GLY A 551 -13.06 4.23 47.90
N SER A 552 -12.11 5.13 47.64
CA SER A 552 -12.27 6.57 47.92
C SER A 552 -13.05 7.28 46.82
N ILE A 553 -13.93 8.23 47.20
CA ILE A 553 -14.69 9.06 46.26
C ILE A 553 -14.20 10.51 46.33
N LEU A 554 -13.49 10.94 45.28
CA LEU A 554 -13.02 12.31 45.12
C LEU A 554 -14.16 13.20 44.63
N TYR A 555 -14.57 14.12 45.49
CA TYR A 555 -15.61 15.11 45.23
C TYR A 555 -15.07 16.56 45.31
N LYS A 556 -13.76 16.71 45.56
CA LYS A 556 -13.00 17.97 45.57
C LYS A 556 -11.61 17.72 45.01
N ASP A 557 -11.00 18.78 44.47
CA ASP A 557 -9.61 18.76 44.01
C ASP A 557 -8.66 18.26 45.11
N VAL A 558 -7.65 17.51 44.69
CA VAL A 558 -6.62 16.91 45.54
C VAL A 558 -5.30 17.63 45.27
N PRO A 559 -4.63 18.20 46.29
CA PRO A 559 -3.31 18.81 46.10
C PRO A 559 -2.27 17.74 45.73
N GLU A 560 -1.06 18.17 45.42
CA GLU A 560 0.08 17.26 45.19
C GLU A 560 0.63 16.69 46.50
N ASN A 561 1.35 15.57 46.40
CA ASN A 561 2.10 14.94 47.50
C ASN A 561 1.24 14.63 48.74
N VAL A 562 0.00 14.15 48.53
CA VAL A 562 -0.88 13.74 49.63
C VAL A 562 -1.44 12.33 49.45
N VAL A 563 -1.78 11.70 50.57
CA VAL A 563 -2.62 10.51 50.61
C VAL A 563 -4.05 10.94 50.96
N VAL A 564 -5.02 10.56 50.13
CA VAL A 564 -6.45 10.82 50.37
C VAL A 564 -7.25 9.53 50.48
N GLY A 565 -8.26 9.54 51.33
CA GLY A 565 -9.01 8.35 51.71
C GLY A 565 -10.47 8.60 52.04
N GLY A 566 -11.34 7.65 51.73
CA GLY A 566 -12.69 7.56 52.25
C GLY A 566 -13.80 8.01 51.29
N ASN A 567 -15.04 7.88 51.76
CA ASN A 567 -16.24 8.33 51.06
C ASN A 567 -17.11 9.18 52.03
N PRO A 568 -17.07 10.51 51.95
CA PRO A 568 -16.31 11.31 50.97
C PRO A 568 -14.80 11.35 51.28
N ALA A 569 -13.96 11.46 50.25
CA ALA A 569 -12.51 11.45 50.44
C ALA A 569 -11.99 12.67 51.23
N ARG A 570 -10.98 12.44 52.08
CA ARG A 570 -10.29 13.46 52.88
C ARG A 570 -8.79 13.24 52.83
N ILE A 571 -8.01 14.30 52.94
CA ILE A 571 -6.55 14.23 53.11
C ILE A 571 -6.26 13.52 54.43
N MET A 572 -5.43 12.48 54.38
CA MET A 572 -5.01 11.69 55.53
C MET A 572 -3.62 12.09 56.01
N LYS A 573 -2.70 12.30 55.07
CA LYS A 573 -1.33 12.77 55.35
C LYS A 573 -0.68 13.34 54.08
N SER A 574 0.39 14.09 54.27
CA SER A 574 1.34 14.42 53.21
C SER A 574 2.33 13.27 53.00
N ILE A 575 2.96 13.22 51.82
CA ILE A 575 3.93 12.19 51.38
C ILE A 575 5.36 12.68 51.60
#